data_AF-A0A2I0IKA3-F1
#
_entry.id   AF-A0A2I0IKA3-F1
#
_cell.length_a   1.000
_cell.length_b   1.000
_cell.length_c   1.000
_cell.angle_alpha   90.00
_cell.angle_beta   90.00
_cell.angle_gamma   90.00
#
_symmetry.space_group_name_H-M   'P 1'
#
loop_
_entity.id
_entity.type
_entity.pdbx_description
1 polymer ?
#
loop_
_entity_poly.entity_id
_entity_poly.type
_entity_poly.pdbx_seq_one_letter_code
_entity_poly.pdbx_strand_id
1 'polypeptide(L)'
;MRSPWFNKLTLLLGPRPPLSWLLLCLISVLALITVLGSSSSNAFDAVASTSGPDIYTNYRRLKEQAAVDYLELRSLSSGASKQKEFSLCGKERENFVPCYNVSANLLAGYKDGEEFDRHCELSRVEEKCLVRPPKEYKTPLRWPAGRDVIWSGNVKITKDQFLSSGSMTKRMMLLEENQIAFHSDDGSIFDGVKDYSRQIAEMLGLGSDSDFIQAGVRTVLDIGCGFGSFGSHLLSLKVMAVCIAEYEATGSQVQLALERGLPAMIGNFISKQLPYPSLSFDMVHCAQCGVVWDEKGNLVFS
;
A
#
# COMPACT_ATOMS: atom_id res chain seq x y z
N MET A 1 18.84 -6.28 64.65
CA MET A 1 20.02 -5.48 64.22
C MET A 1 19.66 -4.86 62.88
N ARG A 2 18.97 -3.71 62.87
CA ARG A 2 19.52 -2.34 62.76
C ARG A 2 20.48 -2.15 61.57
N SER A 3 19.98 -1.48 60.53
CA SER A 3 20.78 -0.57 59.68
C SER A 3 19.83 0.47 59.06
N PRO A 4 20.03 1.78 59.32
CA PRO A 4 19.30 2.86 58.67
C PRO A 4 20.14 3.47 57.54
N TRP A 5 19.53 3.79 56.39
CA TRP A 5 20.20 4.66 55.41
C TRP A 5 19.69 6.09 55.57
N PHE A 6 20.56 6.90 56.18
CA PHE A 6 20.37 8.32 56.42
C PHE A 6 20.59 9.13 55.14
N ASN A 7 19.74 10.14 54.97
CA ASN A 7 19.92 11.32 54.13
C ASN A 7 21.32 11.95 54.30
N LYS A 8 21.96 12.29 53.18
CA LYS A 8 22.86 13.46 53.09
C LYS A 8 22.71 14.13 51.73
N LEU A 9 21.87 15.16 51.70
CA LEU A 9 21.89 16.22 50.68
C LEU A 9 23.16 17.05 50.93
N THR A 10 24.12 17.01 50.00
CA THR A 10 25.28 17.90 50.01
C THR A 10 25.12 18.91 48.88
N LEU A 11 24.70 20.13 49.25
CA LEU A 11 24.76 21.32 48.41
C LEU A 11 26.24 21.70 48.23
N LEU A 12 26.82 21.35 47.09
CA LEU A 12 28.09 21.90 46.63
C LEU A 12 27.78 23.16 45.79
N LEU A 13 27.98 24.34 46.38
CA LEU A 13 28.10 25.59 45.63
C LEU A 13 29.38 25.50 44.78
N GLY A 14 29.21 25.26 43.48
CA GLY A 14 30.29 25.33 42.49
C GLY A 14 30.65 26.77 42.11
N PRO A 15 31.83 26.99 41.49
CA PRO A 15 32.34 28.32 41.20
C PRO A 15 31.52 29.02 40.11
N ARG A 16 31.30 30.32 40.28
CA ARG A 16 30.60 31.18 39.32
C ARG A 16 31.23 31.03 37.92
N PRO A 17 30.45 30.77 36.87
CA PRO A 17 31.00 30.70 35.51
C PRO A 17 31.58 32.07 35.11
N PRO A 18 32.69 32.10 34.34
CA PRO A 18 33.26 33.35 33.87
C PRO A 18 32.24 34.11 33.01
N LEU A 19 32.18 35.43 33.16
CA LEU A 19 31.22 36.34 32.51
C LEU A 19 31.08 36.09 31.00
N SER A 20 32.16 35.61 30.35
CA SER A 20 32.23 35.21 28.94
C SER A 20 31.29 34.06 28.56
N TRP A 21 31.11 33.05 29.42
CA TRP A 21 30.18 31.93 29.16
C TRP A 21 28.72 32.35 29.32
N LEU A 22 28.43 33.22 30.30
CA LEU A 22 27.10 33.81 30.42
C LEU A 22 26.78 34.69 29.20
N LEU A 23 27.76 35.45 28.68
CA LEU A 23 27.61 36.24 27.46
C LEU A 23 27.34 35.35 26.23
N LEU A 24 28.08 34.26 26.06
CA LEU A 24 27.90 33.31 24.96
C LEU A 24 26.52 32.63 25.00
N CYS A 25 26.05 32.25 26.19
CA CYS A 25 24.69 31.74 26.36
C CYS A 25 23.63 32.81 26.04
N LEU A 26 23.84 34.06 26.46
CA LEU A 26 22.92 35.17 26.16
C LEU A 26 22.86 35.47 24.65
N ILE A 27 23.99 35.45 23.96
CA ILE A 27 24.06 35.64 22.50
C ILE A 27 23.38 34.47 21.77
N SER A 28 23.60 33.24 22.21
CA SER A 28 22.93 32.05 21.66
C SER A 28 21.40 32.12 21.82
N VAL A 29 20.92 32.54 22.99
CA VAL A 29 19.48 32.72 23.25
C VAL A 29 18.89 33.87 22.43
N LEU A 30 19.60 35.01 22.30
CA LEU A 30 19.17 36.12 21.45
C LEU A 30 19.15 35.74 19.95
N ALA A 31 20.10 34.93 19.50
CA ALA A 31 20.09 34.36 18.15
C ALA A 31 18.89 33.42 17.94
N LEU A 32 18.55 32.60 18.95
CA LEU A 32 17.37 31.74 18.90
C LEU A 32 16.06 32.55 18.86
N ILE A 33 15.97 33.64 19.65
CA ILE A 33 14.80 34.52 19.70
C ILE A 33 14.63 35.31 18.39
N THR A 34 15.71 35.67 17.70
CA THR A 34 15.63 36.37 16.40
C THR A 34 15.28 35.41 15.25
N VAL A 35 15.75 34.16 15.31
CA VAL A 35 15.42 33.11 14.33
C VAL A 35 13.98 32.58 14.52
N LEU A 36 13.51 32.47 15.77
CA LEU A 36 12.14 32.00 16.09
C LEU A 36 11.12 33.15 16.21
N GLY A 37 11.56 34.40 16.38
CA GLY A 37 10.71 35.57 16.64
C GLY A 37 10.28 36.35 15.40
N SER A 38 10.73 35.96 14.21
CA SER A 38 10.32 36.62 12.97
C SER A 38 9.06 35.98 12.38
N SER A 39 7.92 36.15 13.05
CA SER A 39 6.57 36.20 12.46
C SER A 39 5.51 36.57 13.51
N SER A 40 5.51 37.82 13.97
CA SER A 40 4.25 38.53 14.26
C SER A 40 4.50 40.03 14.45
N SER A 41 4.26 40.81 13.40
CA SER A 41 4.02 42.25 13.52
C SER A 41 2.69 42.58 12.87
N ASN A 42 1.60 42.36 13.62
CA ASN A 42 0.32 42.99 13.31
C ASN A 42 0.40 44.43 13.83
N ALA A 43 0.66 45.35 12.90
CA ALA A 43 0.35 46.76 13.13
C ALA A 43 -1.18 46.90 13.14
N PHE A 44 -1.73 47.22 14.31
CA PHE A 44 -3.11 47.68 14.42
C PHE A 44 -3.14 49.16 14.05
N ASP A 45 -3.59 49.46 12.82
CA ASP A 45 -4.23 50.76 12.55
C ASP A 45 -5.72 50.62 12.81
N ALA A 46 -6.19 51.44 13.74
CA ALA A 46 -7.59 51.57 14.08
C ALA A 46 -8.33 52.25 12.92
N VAL A 47 -9.27 51.53 12.30
CA VAL A 47 -10.42 52.15 11.63
C VAL A 47 -11.68 51.51 12.20
N ALA A 48 -12.27 52.19 13.19
CA ALA A 48 -13.68 52.03 13.45
C ALA A 48 -14.45 52.83 12.39
N SER A 49 -15.06 52.13 11.44
CA SER A 49 -16.29 52.60 10.79
C SER A 49 -17.12 51.41 10.32
N THR A 50 -18.26 51.26 10.97
CA THR A 50 -19.41 50.41 10.64
C THR A 50 -19.76 50.36 9.15
N SER A 51 -19.88 49.16 8.58
CA SER A 51 -20.86 48.85 7.52
C SER A 51 -21.08 47.33 7.39
N GLY A 52 -22.07 46.79 8.10
CA GLY A 52 -22.90 45.74 7.50
C GLY A 52 -23.87 46.46 6.57
N PRO A 53 -23.86 46.18 5.25
CA PRO A 53 -24.54 44.99 4.76
C PRO A 53 -23.91 44.43 3.45
N ASP A 54 -22.89 43.59 3.53
CA ASP A 54 -22.39 42.88 2.32
C ASP A 54 -22.28 41.36 2.47
N ILE A 55 -22.58 40.85 3.68
CA ILE A 55 -22.63 39.39 3.93
C ILE A 55 -23.95 38.79 3.43
N TYR A 56 -25.05 39.55 3.48
CA TYR A 56 -26.39 39.05 3.10
C TYR A 56 -26.62 39.06 1.58
N THR A 57 -26.03 40.02 0.86
CA THR A 57 -26.04 40.10 -0.62
C THR A 57 -25.30 38.91 -1.23
N ASN A 58 -24.18 38.51 -0.62
CA ASN A 58 -23.39 37.36 -1.04
C ASN A 58 -24.11 36.03 -0.77
N TYR A 59 -24.78 35.90 0.39
CA TYR A 59 -25.58 34.71 0.69
C TYR A 59 -26.76 34.51 -0.28
N ARG A 60 -27.45 35.59 -0.67
CA ARG A 60 -28.54 35.50 -1.65
C ARG A 60 -28.03 35.05 -3.02
N ARG A 61 -26.91 35.61 -3.50
CA ARG A 61 -26.28 35.18 -4.76
C ARG A 61 -25.79 33.74 -4.71
N LEU A 62 -25.17 33.32 -3.61
CA LEU A 62 -24.73 31.93 -3.43
C LEU A 62 -25.91 30.96 -3.39
N LYS A 63 -27.03 31.35 -2.77
CA LYS A 63 -28.25 30.54 -2.74
C LYS A 63 -28.92 30.46 -4.11
N GLU A 64 -28.94 31.56 -4.85
CA GLU A 64 -29.44 31.60 -6.23
C GLU A 64 -28.54 30.77 -7.15
N GLN A 65 -27.22 30.91 -7.05
CA GLN A 65 -26.26 30.08 -7.77
C GLN A 65 -26.44 28.60 -7.44
N ALA A 66 -26.53 28.24 -6.16
CA ALA A 66 -26.76 26.85 -5.75
C ALA A 66 -28.12 26.31 -6.25
N ALA A 67 -29.16 27.16 -6.32
CA ALA A 67 -30.45 26.77 -6.88
C ALA A 67 -30.39 26.59 -8.40
N VAL A 68 -29.65 27.44 -9.11
CA VAL A 68 -29.38 27.32 -10.55
C VAL A 68 -28.56 26.06 -10.84
N ASP A 69 -27.45 25.86 -10.12
CA ASP A 69 -26.61 24.67 -10.23
C ASP A 69 -27.41 23.40 -9.91
N TYR A 70 -28.29 23.43 -8.90
CA TYR A 70 -29.19 22.31 -8.59
C TYR A 70 -30.20 22.04 -9.70
N LEU A 71 -30.78 23.08 -10.31
CA LEU A 71 -31.68 22.94 -11.45
C LEU A 71 -30.95 22.46 -12.71
N GLU A 72 -29.71 22.88 -12.91
CA GLU A 72 -28.83 22.42 -13.98
C GLU A 72 -28.50 20.94 -13.80
N LEU A 73 -28.09 20.51 -12.60
CA LEU A 73 -27.89 19.10 -12.25
C LEU A 73 -29.16 18.27 -12.44
N ARG A 74 -30.33 18.82 -12.09
CA ARG A 74 -31.62 18.17 -12.31
C ARG A 74 -31.98 18.08 -13.78
N SER A 75 -31.63 19.09 -14.58
CA SER A 75 -31.84 19.11 -16.03
C SER A 75 -30.92 18.12 -16.75
N LEU A 76 -29.67 17.99 -16.31
CA LEU A 76 -28.72 16.96 -16.74
C LEU A 76 -29.19 15.56 -16.35
N SER A 77 -29.76 15.41 -15.14
CA SER A 77 -30.42 14.18 -14.68
C SER A 77 -31.68 13.84 -15.48
N SER A 78 -32.43 14.84 -15.94
CA SER A 78 -33.71 14.65 -16.64
C SER A 78 -33.56 14.58 -18.15
N GLY A 79 -32.40 14.95 -18.70
CA GLY A 79 -32.17 15.18 -20.13
C GLY A 79 -30.86 14.61 -20.65
N ALA A 80 -30.61 13.30 -20.50
CA ALA A 80 -29.71 12.53 -21.37
C ALA A 80 -29.84 11.01 -21.08
N SER A 81 -30.69 10.32 -21.85
CA SER A 81 -30.89 8.86 -21.78
C SER A 81 -31.41 8.36 -20.43
N LYS A 82 -32.42 7.47 -20.41
CA LYS A 82 -32.55 6.56 -19.27
C LYS A 82 -31.21 5.85 -19.17
N GLN A 83 -30.31 6.25 -18.28
CA GLN A 83 -29.14 5.45 -17.97
C GLN A 83 -29.71 4.09 -17.62
N LYS A 84 -29.34 3.08 -18.43
CA LYS A 84 -29.82 1.72 -18.22
C LYS A 84 -29.18 1.30 -16.90
N GLU A 85 -29.94 1.46 -15.82
CA GLU A 85 -29.48 1.12 -14.48
C GLU A 85 -29.16 -0.36 -14.49
N PHE A 86 -27.88 -0.67 -14.30
CA PHE A 86 -27.41 -2.05 -14.33
C PHE A 86 -27.97 -2.76 -13.09
N SER A 87 -28.54 -3.94 -13.30
CA SER A 87 -28.95 -4.80 -12.18
C SER A 87 -27.73 -5.20 -11.36
N LEU A 88 -27.94 -5.59 -10.11
CA LEU A 88 -26.86 -6.06 -9.25
C LEU A 88 -26.57 -7.52 -9.58
N CYS A 89 -25.30 -7.85 -9.73
CA CYS A 89 -24.87 -9.22 -10.00
C CYS A 89 -25.23 -10.15 -8.83
N GLY A 90 -25.39 -11.45 -9.12
CA GLY A 90 -25.47 -12.47 -8.09
C GLY A 90 -24.14 -12.62 -7.33
N LYS A 91 -24.19 -13.31 -6.18
CA LYS A 91 -23.02 -13.49 -5.29
C LYS A 91 -21.89 -14.29 -5.93
N GLU A 92 -22.21 -15.12 -6.91
CA GLU A 92 -21.24 -15.90 -7.68
C GLU A 92 -20.24 -15.01 -8.44
N ARG A 93 -20.59 -13.75 -8.71
CA ARG A 93 -19.74 -12.78 -9.42
C ARG A 93 -18.89 -11.91 -8.50
N GLU A 94 -18.89 -12.16 -7.18
CA GLU A 94 -18.11 -11.36 -6.22
C GLU A 94 -16.61 -11.35 -6.52
N ASN A 95 -16.07 -12.46 -7.04
CA ASN A 95 -14.65 -12.59 -7.45
C ASN A 95 -14.48 -12.55 -8.97
N PHE A 96 -15.46 -12.05 -9.72
CA PHE A 96 -15.42 -12.07 -11.17
C PHE A 96 -14.34 -11.11 -11.72
N VAL A 97 -13.39 -11.66 -12.47
CA VAL A 97 -12.43 -10.89 -13.25
C VAL A 97 -12.68 -11.15 -14.74
N PRO A 98 -12.90 -10.11 -15.56
CA PRO A 98 -13.18 -10.29 -16.98
C PRO A 98 -12.11 -11.13 -17.70
N CYS A 99 -12.56 -12.10 -18.51
CA CYS A 99 -11.71 -13.02 -19.28
C CYS A 99 -10.85 -14.00 -18.47
N TYR A 100 -10.98 -14.06 -17.14
CA TYR A 100 -10.34 -15.08 -16.32
C TYR A 100 -11.40 -16.07 -15.84
N ASN A 101 -11.42 -17.26 -16.45
CA ASN A 101 -12.33 -18.34 -16.08
C ASN A 101 -11.65 -19.69 -16.26
N VAL A 102 -10.96 -20.14 -15.20
CA VAL A 102 -10.19 -21.40 -15.19
C VAL A 102 -11.05 -22.59 -15.61
N SER A 103 -12.30 -22.68 -15.13
CA SER A 103 -13.20 -23.78 -15.50
C SER A 103 -13.57 -23.77 -16.98
N ALA A 104 -13.84 -22.60 -17.57
CA ALA A 104 -14.11 -22.49 -19.00
C ALA A 104 -12.85 -22.75 -19.83
N ASN A 105 -11.69 -22.31 -19.36
CA ASN A 105 -10.42 -22.52 -20.03
C ASN A 105 -10.08 -24.02 -20.09
N LEU A 106 -10.22 -24.73 -18.98
CA LEU A 106 -10.05 -26.20 -18.93
C LEU A 106 -11.01 -26.93 -19.88
N LEU A 107 -12.27 -26.49 -19.95
CA LEU A 107 -13.27 -27.08 -20.87
C LEU A 107 -12.95 -26.80 -22.35
N ALA A 108 -12.28 -25.69 -22.65
CA ALA A 108 -11.82 -25.36 -23.99
C ALA A 108 -10.52 -26.09 -24.39
N GLY A 109 -9.90 -26.83 -23.45
CA GLY A 109 -8.70 -27.63 -23.69
C GLY A 109 -7.38 -26.93 -23.35
N TYR A 110 -7.41 -25.75 -22.74
CA TYR A 110 -6.22 -25.11 -22.18
C TYR A 110 -5.70 -25.93 -20.99
N LYS A 111 -4.38 -26.11 -20.94
CA LYS A 111 -3.68 -26.96 -19.98
C LYS A 111 -2.25 -26.47 -19.78
N ASP A 112 -1.51 -27.15 -18.91
CA ASP A 112 -0.10 -26.87 -18.63
C ASP A 112 0.14 -25.42 -18.17
N GLY A 113 -0.85 -24.81 -17.52
CA GLY A 113 -0.86 -23.46 -16.99
C GLY A 113 -1.64 -22.46 -17.85
N GLU A 114 -1.93 -22.77 -19.12
CA GLU A 114 -2.76 -21.89 -19.98
C GLU A 114 -4.17 -21.67 -19.41
N GLU A 115 -4.65 -22.56 -18.54
CA GLU A 115 -5.94 -22.38 -17.88
C GLU A 115 -6.01 -21.15 -16.96
N PHE A 116 -4.86 -20.62 -16.50
CA PHE A 116 -4.78 -19.42 -15.68
C PHE A 116 -4.60 -18.13 -16.50
N ASP A 117 -4.45 -18.26 -17.82
CA ASP A 117 -4.33 -17.12 -18.73
C ASP A 117 -5.66 -16.41 -19.00
N ARG A 118 -5.52 -15.19 -19.51
CA ARG A 118 -6.64 -14.36 -19.93
C ARG A 118 -7.13 -14.80 -21.30
N HIS A 119 -8.35 -15.35 -21.37
CA HIS A 119 -9.00 -15.79 -22.60
C HIS A 119 -10.32 -15.05 -22.81
N CYS A 120 -10.27 -13.94 -23.56
CA CYS A 120 -11.46 -13.14 -23.84
C CYS A 120 -12.32 -13.73 -24.97
N GLU A 121 -11.74 -14.54 -25.83
CA GLU A 121 -12.39 -15.28 -26.92
C GLU A 121 -13.45 -16.27 -26.42
N LEU A 122 -13.27 -16.79 -25.20
CA LEU A 122 -14.24 -17.66 -24.53
C LEU A 122 -15.35 -16.87 -23.81
N SER A 123 -15.15 -15.57 -23.60
CA SER A 123 -16.11 -14.73 -22.89
C SER A 123 -17.29 -14.41 -23.80
N ARG A 124 -18.47 -14.89 -23.42
CA ARG A 124 -19.71 -14.55 -24.13
C ARG A 124 -20.14 -13.12 -23.77
N VAL A 125 -20.99 -12.53 -24.59
CA VAL A 125 -21.65 -11.25 -24.28
C VAL A 125 -22.60 -11.48 -23.11
N GLU A 126 -22.12 -11.27 -21.90
CA GLU A 126 -22.89 -11.42 -20.68
C GLU A 126 -23.73 -10.17 -20.40
N GLU A 127 -24.83 -10.34 -19.66
CA GLU A 127 -25.59 -9.22 -19.15
C GLU A 127 -24.71 -8.36 -18.26
N LYS A 128 -24.64 -7.07 -18.58
CA LYS A 128 -23.90 -6.10 -17.80
C LYS A 128 -24.63 -5.91 -16.47
N CYS A 129 -23.96 -6.22 -15.36
CA CYS A 129 -24.46 -6.04 -14.01
C CYS A 129 -23.39 -5.38 -13.12
N LEU A 130 -23.81 -4.76 -12.02
CA LEU A 130 -22.93 -4.18 -11.00
C LEU A 130 -22.52 -5.25 -9.99
N VAL A 131 -21.23 -5.55 -9.91
CA VAL A 131 -20.68 -6.42 -8.88
C VAL A 131 -20.69 -5.67 -7.56
N ARG A 132 -21.26 -6.28 -6.51
CA ARG A 132 -21.26 -5.69 -5.17
C ARG A 132 -19.95 -6.03 -4.45
N PRO A 133 -19.42 -5.12 -3.62
CA PRO A 133 -18.34 -5.50 -2.71
C PRO A 133 -18.81 -6.63 -1.76
N PRO A 134 -17.89 -7.48 -1.30
CA PRO A 134 -18.16 -8.46 -0.25
C PRO A 134 -18.84 -7.81 0.96
N LYS A 135 -19.72 -8.54 1.64
CA LYS A 135 -20.48 -8.01 2.79
C LYS A 135 -19.59 -7.49 3.92
N GLU A 136 -18.44 -8.10 4.09
CA GLU A 136 -17.48 -7.82 5.16
C GLU A 136 -16.33 -6.92 4.67
N TYR A 137 -16.41 -6.46 3.41
CA TYR A 137 -15.40 -5.57 2.84
C TYR A 137 -15.35 -4.25 3.60
N LYS A 138 -14.13 -3.82 3.91
CA LYS A 138 -13.83 -2.55 4.58
C LYS A 138 -12.87 -1.76 3.71
N THR A 139 -12.93 -0.43 3.82
CA THR A 139 -11.94 0.42 3.16
C THR A 139 -10.52 0.06 3.65
N PRO A 140 -9.55 -0.18 2.74
CA PRO A 140 -8.18 -0.50 3.14
C PRO A 140 -7.56 0.56 4.04
N LEU A 141 -6.65 0.14 4.93
CA LEU A 141 -5.92 1.07 5.79
C LEU A 141 -5.05 2.00 4.93
N ARG A 142 -4.94 3.26 5.35
CA ARG A 142 -4.08 4.22 4.64
C ARG A 142 -2.63 3.78 4.69
N TRP A 143 -1.90 4.06 3.62
CA TRP A 143 -0.46 3.93 3.60
C TRP A 143 0.19 4.80 4.69
N PRO A 144 1.21 4.33 5.44
CA PRO A 144 1.89 3.02 5.32
C PRO A 144 1.27 1.88 6.13
N ALA A 145 0.23 2.13 6.94
CA ALA A 145 -0.33 1.09 7.81
C ALA A 145 -0.87 -0.13 7.04
N GLY A 146 -1.45 0.09 5.85
CA GLY A 146 -1.89 -0.98 4.94
C GLY A 146 -0.79 -1.99 4.61
N ARG A 147 0.48 -1.55 4.56
CA ARG A 147 1.62 -2.40 4.25
C ARG A 147 1.73 -3.60 5.19
N ASP A 148 1.51 -3.35 6.48
CA ASP A 148 1.75 -4.31 7.55
C ASP A 148 0.45 -4.85 8.13
N VAL A 149 -0.70 -4.23 7.86
CA VAL A 149 -1.99 -4.68 8.38
C VAL A 149 -3.10 -4.50 7.35
N ILE A 150 -3.91 -5.53 7.14
CA ILE A 150 -5.10 -5.50 6.27
C ILE A 150 -6.33 -6.04 6.99
N TRP A 151 -7.51 -5.83 6.41
CA TRP A 151 -8.75 -6.45 6.88
C TRP A 151 -8.87 -7.88 6.39
N SER A 152 -9.16 -8.83 7.29
CA SER A 152 -9.39 -10.23 6.91
C SER A 152 -10.59 -10.39 5.96
N GLY A 153 -11.63 -9.58 6.15
CA GLY A 153 -12.85 -9.58 5.31
C GLY A 153 -12.65 -9.09 3.87
N ASN A 154 -11.49 -8.50 3.54
CA ASN A 154 -11.18 -8.05 2.18
C ASN A 154 -10.53 -9.13 1.32
N VAL A 155 -10.09 -10.23 1.93
CA VAL A 155 -9.38 -11.32 1.26
C VAL A 155 -10.02 -12.67 1.56
N LYS A 156 -10.19 -13.49 0.53
CA LYS A 156 -10.84 -14.80 0.67
C LYS A 156 -9.80 -15.91 0.88
N ILE A 157 -9.21 -16.00 2.06
CA ILE A 157 -8.19 -17.01 2.38
C ILE A 157 -8.84 -18.21 3.06
N THR A 158 -8.59 -19.43 2.59
CA THR A 158 -9.09 -20.66 3.24
C THR A 158 -8.24 -21.01 4.47
N LYS A 159 -8.82 -21.77 5.42
CA LYS A 159 -8.04 -22.29 6.56
C LYS A 159 -6.86 -23.13 6.07
N ASP A 160 -7.04 -23.95 5.05
CA ASP A 160 -5.95 -24.78 4.53
C ASP A 160 -4.86 -23.96 3.87
N GLN A 161 -5.18 -22.87 3.16
CA GLN A 161 -4.17 -21.96 2.60
C GLN A 161 -3.43 -21.19 3.70
N PHE A 162 -4.14 -20.84 4.78
CA PHE A 162 -3.55 -20.28 5.98
C PHE A 162 -2.65 -21.29 6.74
N LEU A 163 -3.01 -22.58 6.72
CA LEU A 163 -2.32 -23.67 7.43
C LEU A 163 -1.16 -24.28 6.61
N SER A 164 -1.29 -24.33 5.28
CA SER A 164 -0.32 -24.88 4.33
C SER A 164 0.92 -24.00 4.18
N SER A 165 0.88 -22.74 4.63
CA SER A 165 2.04 -21.86 4.68
C SER A 165 3.15 -22.35 5.63
N GLY A 166 2.93 -23.40 6.43
CA GLY A 166 3.97 -24.18 7.11
C GLY A 166 4.80 -23.45 8.17
N SER A 167 4.55 -22.16 8.41
CA SER A 167 5.41 -21.29 9.22
C SER A 167 4.66 -20.66 10.38
N MET A 168 5.43 -20.28 11.41
CA MET A 168 5.05 -19.44 12.55
C MET A 168 4.36 -18.11 12.13
N THR A 169 4.40 -17.75 10.84
CA THR A 169 3.50 -16.79 10.16
C THR A 169 2.04 -16.92 10.61
N LYS A 170 1.60 -18.16 10.90
CA LYS A 170 0.28 -18.52 11.48
C LYS A 170 -0.08 -17.79 12.79
N ARG A 171 0.89 -17.43 13.63
CA ARG A 171 0.66 -16.83 14.96
C ARG A 171 0.63 -15.30 14.92
N MET A 172 1.35 -14.71 13.97
CA MET A 172 1.49 -13.25 13.80
C MET A 172 0.41 -12.65 12.88
N MET A 173 -0.22 -13.44 12.02
CA MET A 173 -1.27 -12.97 11.09
C MET A 173 -2.65 -12.71 11.71
N LEU A 174 -2.91 -12.99 12.98
CA LEU A 174 -4.22 -12.74 13.59
C LEU A 174 -4.02 -11.85 14.82
N LEU A 175 -3.77 -10.55 14.58
CA LEU A 175 -3.58 -9.57 15.65
C LEU A 175 -4.91 -9.37 16.43
N GLU A 176 -6.04 -9.39 15.70
CA GLU A 176 -7.41 -9.23 16.21
C GLU A 176 -8.39 -9.99 15.28
N GLU A 177 -9.59 -10.33 15.75
CA GLU A 177 -10.59 -11.18 15.03
C GLU A 177 -10.98 -10.72 13.61
N ASN A 178 -10.54 -9.53 13.17
CA ASN A 178 -10.87 -8.95 11.86
C ASN A 178 -9.66 -8.38 11.08
N GLN A 179 -8.42 -8.56 11.56
CA GLN A 179 -7.23 -7.98 10.93
C GLN A 179 -6.15 -9.04 10.70
N ILE A 180 -5.44 -8.89 9.57
CA ILE A 180 -4.28 -9.70 9.24
C ILE A 180 -3.03 -8.84 9.32
N ALA A 181 -2.10 -9.20 10.21
CA ALA A 181 -0.84 -8.49 10.39
C ALA A 181 0.34 -9.24 9.73
N PHE A 182 1.17 -8.49 9.04
CA PHE A 182 2.41 -8.94 8.41
C PHE A 182 3.56 -8.37 9.22
N HIS A 183 3.94 -9.10 10.25
CA HIS A 183 5.04 -8.73 11.13
C HIS A 183 6.36 -8.72 10.35
N SER A 184 6.97 -7.54 10.26
CA SER A 184 8.32 -7.33 9.72
C SER A 184 9.34 -6.91 10.80
N ASP A 185 8.91 -6.39 11.95
CA ASP A 185 9.76 -5.54 12.81
C ASP A 185 9.89 -5.95 14.30
N ASP A 186 9.20 -6.99 14.79
CA ASP A 186 9.42 -7.49 16.15
C ASP A 186 10.64 -8.41 16.16
N GLY A 187 11.78 -7.86 16.57
CA GLY A 187 13.13 -8.44 16.64
C GLY A 187 13.32 -9.75 17.43
N SER A 188 12.39 -10.69 17.36
CA SER A 188 12.55 -12.09 17.70
C SER A 188 13.08 -12.88 16.49
N ILE A 189 14.41 -13.02 16.43
CA ILE A 189 15.20 -14.18 15.95
C ILE A 189 14.99 -14.70 14.50
N PHE A 190 13.96 -14.30 13.74
CA PHE A 190 13.77 -14.73 12.35
C PHE A 190 13.18 -13.62 11.48
N ASP A 191 14.04 -12.71 11.00
CA ASP A 191 13.68 -11.79 9.91
C ASP A 191 13.90 -12.51 8.56
N GLY A 192 13.09 -13.54 8.31
CA GLY A 192 13.28 -14.44 7.18
C GLY A 192 13.27 -13.74 5.82
N VAL A 193 12.53 -12.62 5.69
CA VAL A 193 12.46 -11.87 4.42
C VAL A 193 13.68 -10.95 4.25
N LYS A 194 14.13 -10.26 5.30
CA LYS A 194 15.37 -9.47 5.21
C LYS A 194 16.60 -10.35 5.05
N ASP A 195 16.68 -11.46 5.78
CA ASP A 195 17.77 -12.41 5.63
C ASP A 195 17.77 -13.03 4.24
N TYR A 196 16.59 -13.28 3.66
CA TYR A 196 16.46 -13.72 2.27
C TYR A 196 16.85 -12.63 1.26
N SER A 197 16.40 -11.40 1.47
CA SER A 197 16.76 -10.23 0.66
C SER A 197 18.29 -9.99 0.68
N ARG A 198 18.92 -10.10 1.86
CA ARG A 198 20.37 -10.02 2.02
C ARG A 198 21.08 -11.15 1.25
N GLN A 199 20.60 -12.38 1.33
CA GLN A 199 21.16 -13.51 0.55
C GLN A 199 21.09 -13.23 -0.96
N ILE A 200 19.98 -12.68 -1.46
CA ILE A 200 19.88 -12.27 -2.88
C ILE A 200 20.94 -11.21 -3.21
N ALA A 201 21.11 -10.21 -2.35
CA ALA A 201 22.12 -9.17 -2.56
C ALA A 201 23.55 -9.76 -2.58
N GLU A 202 23.86 -10.68 -1.66
CA GLU A 202 25.15 -11.39 -1.62
C GLU A 202 25.38 -12.21 -2.91
N MET A 203 24.34 -12.86 -3.44
CA MET A 203 24.41 -13.59 -4.72
C MET A 203 24.70 -12.66 -5.91
N LEU A 204 24.26 -11.40 -5.86
CA LEU A 204 24.58 -10.36 -6.85
C LEU A 204 25.96 -9.71 -6.61
N GLY A 205 26.71 -10.15 -5.60
CA GLY A 205 28.01 -9.58 -5.25
C GLY A 205 27.93 -8.25 -4.49
N LEU A 206 26.78 -7.94 -3.89
CA LEU A 206 26.58 -6.75 -3.05
C LEU A 206 26.89 -7.06 -1.58
N GLY A 207 27.13 -6.02 -0.78
CA GLY A 207 27.41 -6.18 0.66
C GLY A 207 26.14 -6.39 1.50
N SER A 208 25.03 -5.77 1.09
CA SER A 208 23.70 -5.93 1.70
C SER A 208 22.61 -5.58 0.69
N ASP A 209 21.38 -5.98 0.97
CA ASP A 209 20.17 -5.56 0.26
C ASP A 209 19.95 -4.04 0.26
N SER A 210 20.52 -3.31 1.22
CA SER A 210 20.53 -1.84 1.18
C SER A 210 21.31 -1.26 -0.02
N ASP A 211 22.19 -2.04 -0.65
CA ASP A 211 23.00 -1.61 -1.79
C ASP A 211 22.26 -1.76 -3.14
N PHE A 212 21.05 -2.34 -3.19
CA PHE A 212 20.31 -2.56 -4.44
C PHE A 212 20.19 -1.30 -5.30
N ILE A 213 19.84 -0.16 -4.68
CA ILE A 213 19.70 1.12 -5.39
C ILE A 213 21.05 1.59 -5.96
N GLN A 214 22.14 1.42 -5.22
CA GLN A 214 23.48 1.77 -5.70
C GLN A 214 23.93 0.86 -6.85
N ALA A 215 23.52 -0.40 -6.82
CA ALA A 215 23.72 -1.36 -7.90
C ALA A 215 22.84 -1.11 -9.13
N GLY A 216 21.93 -0.13 -9.07
CA GLY A 216 21.03 0.22 -10.18
C GLY A 216 19.68 -0.49 -10.16
N VAL A 217 19.41 -1.35 -9.17
CA VAL A 217 18.12 -2.05 -9.04
C VAL A 217 17.10 -1.10 -8.44
N ARG A 218 16.14 -0.64 -9.26
CA ARG A 218 15.05 0.26 -8.84
C ARG A 218 13.68 -0.41 -8.93
N THR A 219 13.53 -1.31 -9.89
CA THR A 219 12.28 -1.99 -10.23
C THR A 219 12.49 -3.49 -10.25
N VAL A 220 11.60 -4.22 -9.57
CA VAL A 220 11.67 -5.66 -9.43
C VAL A 220 10.35 -6.26 -9.89
N LEU A 221 10.42 -7.26 -10.76
CA LEU A 221 9.28 -8.10 -11.07
C LEU A 221 9.23 -9.25 -10.07
N ASP A 222 8.21 -9.28 -9.22
CA ASP A 222 8.01 -10.35 -8.23
C ASP A 222 6.91 -11.30 -8.73
N ILE A 223 7.30 -12.52 -9.09
CA ILE A 223 6.40 -13.53 -9.65
C ILE A 223 5.98 -14.51 -8.56
N GLY A 224 4.67 -14.67 -8.36
CA GLY A 224 4.16 -15.54 -7.30
C GLY A 224 4.53 -15.01 -5.92
N CYS A 225 4.08 -13.79 -5.64
CA CYS A 225 4.53 -12.93 -4.53
C CYS A 225 4.09 -13.42 -3.14
N GLY A 226 3.31 -14.49 -3.07
CA GLY A 226 2.78 -15.08 -1.85
C GLY A 226 2.01 -14.05 -1.03
N PHE A 227 2.51 -13.74 0.17
CA PHE A 227 1.88 -12.73 1.01
C PHE A 227 2.21 -11.28 0.63
N GLY A 228 3.13 -11.03 -0.30
CA GLY A 228 3.65 -9.71 -0.66
C GLY A 228 4.76 -9.20 0.27
N SER A 229 5.30 -10.06 1.14
CA SER A 229 6.27 -9.65 2.16
C SER A 229 7.62 -9.23 1.58
N PHE A 230 8.09 -9.91 0.52
CA PHE A 230 9.32 -9.53 -0.18
C PHE A 230 9.18 -8.14 -0.82
N GLY A 231 8.12 -7.90 -1.59
CA GLY A 231 7.86 -6.59 -2.17
C GLY A 231 7.68 -5.48 -1.13
N SER A 232 7.04 -5.78 0.01
CA SER A 232 6.93 -4.85 1.14
C SER A 232 8.30 -4.48 1.74
N HIS A 233 9.19 -5.47 1.89
CA HIS A 233 10.56 -5.27 2.38
C HIS A 233 11.37 -4.41 1.41
N LEU A 234 11.36 -4.74 0.12
CA LEU A 234 12.04 -3.98 -0.92
C LEU A 234 11.57 -2.52 -0.98
N LEU A 235 10.27 -2.28 -0.79
CA LEU A 235 9.72 -0.94 -0.76
C LEU A 235 10.27 -0.11 0.42
N SER A 236 10.59 -0.74 1.55
CA SER A 236 11.28 -0.09 2.67
C SER A 236 12.72 0.34 2.31
N LEU A 237 13.34 -0.36 1.37
CA LEU A 237 14.65 -0.05 0.78
C LEU A 237 14.54 0.91 -0.42
N LYS A 238 13.35 1.44 -0.70
CA LYS A 238 13.03 2.30 -1.85
C LYS A 238 13.16 1.61 -3.21
N VAL A 239 13.10 0.28 -3.24
CA VAL A 239 13.04 -0.54 -4.46
C VAL A 239 11.59 -0.90 -4.73
N MET A 240 11.09 -0.61 -5.92
CA MET A 240 9.70 -0.88 -6.30
C MET A 240 9.55 -2.29 -6.84
N ALA A 241 8.92 -3.17 -6.07
CA ALA A 241 8.54 -4.50 -6.55
C ALA A 241 7.10 -4.51 -7.06
N VAL A 242 6.89 -4.92 -8.30
CA VAL A 242 5.56 -5.15 -8.89
C VAL A 242 5.26 -6.64 -8.82
N CYS A 243 4.18 -6.97 -8.11
CA CYS A 243 3.71 -8.33 -7.97
C CYS A 243 2.91 -8.78 -9.20
N ILE A 244 3.27 -9.91 -9.79
CA ILE A 244 2.45 -10.58 -10.81
C ILE A 244 2.21 -12.02 -10.39
N ALA A 245 0.95 -12.40 -10.31
CA ALA A 245 0.56 -13.77 -9.99
C ALA A 245 -0.70 -14.17 -10.74
N GLU A 246 -0.93 -15.48 -10.81
CA GLU A 246 -2.09 -16.07 -11.47
C GLU A 246 -3.41 -15.63 -10.82
N TYR A 247 -4.50 -15.77 -11.59
CA TYR A 247 -5.82 -15.55 -11.05
C TYR A 247 -6.22 -16.70 -10.11
N GLU A 248 -6.49 -16.36 -8.85
CA GLU A 248 -6.99 -17.29 -7.85
C GLU A 248 -8.27 -16.74 -7.21
N ALA A 249 -9.37 -17.50 -7.23
CA ALA A 249 -10.62 -17.07 -6.61
C ALA A 249 -10.59 -17.11 -5.07
N THR A 250 -9.63 -17.85 -4.49
CA THR A 250 -9.38 -17.95 -3.05
C THR A 250 -7.89 -17.80 -2.80
N GLY A 251 -7.54 -16.90 -1.88
CA GLY A 251 -6.19 -16.50 -1.51
C GLY A 251 -5.36 -15.97 -2.66
N SER A 252 -6.00 -15.16 -3.52
CA SER A 252 -5.32 -14.35 -4.52
C SER A 252 -4.17 -13.56 -3.91
N GLN A 253 -2.96 -13.88 -4.36
CA GLN A 253 -1.74 -13.16 -4.02
C GLN A 253 -1.80 -11.70 -4.50
N VAL A 254 -2.41 -11.48 -5.68
CA VAL A 254 -2.64 -10.13 -6.23
C VAL A 254 -3.58 -9.32 -5.34
N GLN A 255 -4.74 -9.88 -4.98
CA GLN A 255 -5.69 -9.19 -4.09
C GLN A 255 -5.02 -8.83 -2.77
N LEU A 256 -4.25 -9.76 -2.20
CA LEU A 256 -3.56 -9.54 -0.94
C LEU A 256 -2.52 -8.42 -1.04
N ALA A 257 -1.70 -8.40 -2.09
CA ALA A 257 -0.73 -7.34 -2.33
C ALA A 257 -1.42 -5.97 -2.50
N LEU A 258 -2.53 -5.91 -3.24
CA LEU A 258 -3.32 -4.70 -3.43
C LEU A 258 -3.93 -4.19 -2.11
N GLU A 259 -4.48 -5.08 -1.29
CA GLU A 259 -5.02 -4.74 0.04
C GLU A 259 -3.93 -4.20 0.97
N ARG A 260 -2.68 -4.63 0.78
CA ARG A 260 -1.50 -4.07 1.47
C ARG A 260 -1.00 -2.74 0.91
N GLY A 261 -1.58 -2.26 -0.19
CA GLY A 261 -1.12 -1.06 -0.90
C GLY A 261 0.14 -1.27 -1.75
N LEU A 262 0.49 -2.51 -2.07
CA LEU A 262 1.61 -2.86 -2.94
C LEU A 262 1.14 -2.96 -4.41
N PRO A 263 1.97 -2.57 -5.39
CA PRO A 263 1.57 -2.67 -6.79
C PRO A 263 1.52 -4.13 -7.23
N ALA A 264 0.38 -4.55 -7.76
CA ALA A 264 0.17 -5.91 -8.21
C ALA A 264 -0.78 -5.99 -9.41
N MET A 265 -0.62 -7.04 -10.22
CA MET A 265 -1.52 -7.35 -11.33
C MET A 265 -1.67 -8.85 -11.51
N ILE A 266 -2.81 -9.26 -12.09
CA ILE A 266 -3.04 -10.64 -12.50
C ILE A 266 -2.27 -10.88 -13.80
N GLY A 267 -1.51 -11.97 -13.84
CA GLY A 267 -0.78 -12.40 -15.03
C GLY A 267 -0.18 -13.77 -14.83
N ASN A 268 -0.05 -14.52 -15.93
CA ASN A 268 0.61 -15.80 -15.97
C ASN A 268 1.80 -15.72 -16.94
N PHE A 269 2.90 -16.35 -16.56
CA PHE A 269 4.19 -16.36 -17.26
C PHE A 269 4.40 -17.60 -18.11
N ILE A 270 3.45 -18.52 -18.06
CA ILE A 270 3.61 -19.82 -18.68
C ILE A 270 3.40 -19.74 -20.20
N SER A 271 2.44 -18.97 -20.70
CA SER A 271 2.07 -19.00 -22.12
C SER A 271 2.12 -17.65 -22.86
N LYS A 272 2.18 -16.52 -22.14
CA LYS A 272 2.13 -15.18 -22.72
C LYS A 272 3.31 -14.32 -22.30
N GLN A 273 3.73 -13.46 -23.22
CA GLN A 273 4.64 -12.36 -22.92
C GLN A 273 3.94 -11.30 -22.09
N LEU A 274 4.65 -10.71 -21.13
CA LEU A 274 4.15 -9.62 -20.33
C LEU A 274 3.88 -8.35 -21.15
N PRO A 275 2.90 -7.51 -20.76
CA PRO A 275 2.61 -6.23 -21.41
C PRO A 275 3.61 -5.13 -21.05
N TYR A 276 4.88 -5.49 -20.83
CA TYR A 276 5.96 -4.58 -20.47
C TYR A 276 7.02 -4.61 -21.57
N PRO A 277 7.56 -3.45 -21.99
CA PRO A 277 8.72 -3.41 -22.86
C PRO A 277 9.93 -4.15 -22.26
N SER A 278 10.86 -4.52 -23.13
CA SER A 278 12.23 -4.90 -22.78
C SER A 278 12.81 -3.95 -21.73
N LEU A 279 13.54 -4.50 -20.74
CA LEU A 279 14.23 -3.74 -19.70
C LEU A 279 13.30 -2.90 -18.80
N SER A 280 12.02 -3.28 -18.66
CA SER A 280 11.10 -2.62 -17.71
C SER A 280 11.41 -2.93 -16.23
N PHE A 281 12.19 -3.98 -15.97
CA PHE A 281 12.56 -4.41 -14.62
C PHE A 281 14.07 -4.64 -14.54
N ASP A 282 14.69 -4.18 -13.46
CA ASP A 282 16.13 -4.34 -13.21
C ASP A 282 16.45 -5.72 -12.62
N MET A 283 15.46 -6.35 -11.98
CA MET A 283 15.57 -7.69 -11.41
C MET A 283 14.24 -8.44 -11.56
N VAL A 284 14.33 -9.75 -11.79
CA VAL A 284 13.18 -10.67 -11.74
C VAL A 284 13.38 -11.60 -10.55
N HIS A 285 12.37 -11.68 -9.70
CA HIS A 285 12.33 -12.52 -8.53
C HIS A 285 11.19 -13.54 -8.65
N CYS A 286 11.49 -14.79 -8.32
CA CYS A 286 10.52 -15.88 -8.24
C CYS A 286 11.02 -16.90 -7.21
N ALA A 287 10.27 -17.10 -6.13
CA ALA A 287 10.64 -18.08 -5.12
C ALA A 287 10.32 -19.52 -5.57
N GLN A 288 9.10 -19.76 -6.10
CA GLN A 288 8.60 -21.08 -6.53
C GLN A 288 7.54 -20.95 -7.62
N CYS A 289 7.86 -20.32 -8.76
CA CYS A 289 6.91 -20.08 -9.86
C CYS A 289 6.79 -21.24 -10.85
N GLY A 290 7.59 -22.31 -10.73
CA GLY A 290 7.55 -23.44 -11.67
C GLY A 290 7.88 -23.09 -13.12
N VAL A 291 8.47 -21.90 -13.36
CA VAL A 291 8.85 -21.43 -14.70
C VAL A 291 10.20 -22.04 -15.08
N VAL A 292 10.21 -22.77 -16.20
CA VAL A 292 11.45 -23.25 -16.83
C VAL A 292 12.01 -22.11 -17.68
N TRP A 293 12.88 -21.31 -17.08
CA TRP A 293 13.43 -20.08 -17.69
C TRP A 293 14.21 -20.34 -18.97
N ASP A 294 14.91 -21.48 -19.06
CA ASP A 294 15.71 -21.86 -20.24
C ASP A 294 14.85 -22.08 -21.49
N GLU A 295 13.60 -22.50 -21.33
CA GLU A 295 12.66 -22.73 -22.44
C GLU A 295 11.79 -21.51 -22.74
N LYS A 296 11.57 -20.64 -21.74
CA LYS A 296 10.61 -19.52 -21.78
C LYS A 296 11.26 -18.14 -21.83
N GLY A 297 12.59 -18.05 -21.95
CA GLY A 297 13.35 -16.78 -21.89
C GLY A 297 12.84 -15.69 -22.83
N ASN A 298 12.36 -16.04 -24.03
CA ASN A 298 11.85 -15.07 -25.00
C ASN A 298 10.52 -14.38 -24.59
N LEU A 299 9.78 -14.96 -23.62
CA LEU A 299 8.51 -14.39 -23.13
C LEU A 299 8.71 -13.30 -22.06
N VAL A 300 9.90 -13.21 -21.46
CA VAL A 300 10.21 -12.25 -20.38
C VAL A 300 11.35 -11.31 -20.76
N PHE A 301 12.32 -11.78 -21.55
CA PHE A 301 13.45 -11.00 -22.05
C PHE A 301 13.35 -10.88 -23.58
N SER A 302 12.52 -9.95 -24.07
CA SER A 302 12.67 -9.44 -25.44
C SER A 302 13.66 -8.29 -25.48
#